data_AF-A0A9D9LV33-F1
#
_entry.id   AF-A0A9D9LV33-F1
#
_cell.length_a   1.000
_cell.length_b   1.000
_cell.length_c   1.000
_cell.angle_alpha   90.00
_cell.angle_beta   90.00
_cell.angle_gamma   90.00
#
_symmetry.space_group_name_H-M   'P 1'
#
loop_
_entity.id
_entity.type
_entity.pdbx_description
1 polymer ?
#
loop_
_entity_poly.entity_id
_entity_poly.type
_entity_poly.pdbx_seq_one_letter_code
_entity_poly.pdbx_strand_id
1 'polypeptide(L)'
;MYTVLTIAGSDSSGGAGIQADLKTIAALGAFGMSAITALTAQNTMGVTGISEVKPEFLRKQISAVFEDIRPDAVKIGMVPNAELVTVIADELKKYGAKHIVVDPVMVATSGSRLTKTDAVRAMTEELFPLAEIITPNL
;
A
#
# COMPACT_ATOMS: atom_id res chain seq x y z
N MET A 1 -21.42 2.56 6.99
CA MET A 1 -20.65 1.66 6.09
C MET A 1 -19.19 1.92 6.39
N TYR A 2 -18.41 0.89 6.70
CA TYR A 2 -16.97 1.06 6.96
C TYR A 2 -16.22 1.34 5.66
N THR A 3 -15.21 2.19 5.73
CA THR A 3 -14.39 2.63 4.60
C THR A 3 -12.94 2.24 4.84
N VAL A 4 -12.28 1.67 3.83
CA VAL A 4 -10.91 1.14 3.96
C VAL A 4 -10.07 1.62 2.79
N LEU A 5 -8.93 2.23 3.09
CA LEU A 5 -7.94 2.63 2.10
C LEU A 5 -6.84 1.56 2.01
N THR A 6 -6.60 1.02 0.83
CA THR A 6 -5.34 0.31 0.52
C THR A 6 -4.31 1.25 -0.09
N ILE A 7 -3.07 1.17 0.39
CA ILE A 7 -1.91 1.86 -0.19
C ILE A 7 -0.92 0.79 -0.65
N ALA A 8 -0.93 0.47 -1.95
CA ALA A 8 -0.15 -0.65 -2.48
C ALA A 8 0.11 -0.53 -4.00
N GLY A 9 0.89 -1.45 -4.55
CA GLY A 9 1.07 -1.60 -5.98
C GLY A 9 -0.17 -2.20 -6.67
N SER A 10 -0.33 -1.92 -7.97
CA SER A 10 -1.35 -2.51 -8.83
C SER A 10 -0.80 -3.71 -9.57
N ASP A 11 -1.42 -4.87 -9.37
CA ASP A 11 -1.18 -6.12 -10.09
C ASP A 11 -2.13 -6.25 -11.28
N SER A 12 -1.59 -6.25 -12.50
CA SER A 12 -2.40 -6.36 -13.72
C SER A 12 -3.18 -7.67 -13.86
N SER A 13 -2.80 -8.74 -13.17
CA SER A 13 -3.57 -10.00 -13.16
C SER A 13 -4.74 -9.98 -12.18
N GLY A 14 -4.72 -9.05 -11.23
CA GLY A 14 -5.73 -8.89 -10.20
C GLY A 14 -5.75 -9.95 -9.11
N GLY A 15 -4.65 -10.72 -8.97
CA GLY A 15 -4.49 -11.75 -7.93
C GLY A 15 -3.89 -11.23 -6.62
N ALA A 16 -3.16 -10.10 -6.69
CA ALA A 16 -2.51 -9.45 -5.56
C ALA A 16 -2.74 -7.92 -5.61
N GLY A 17 -1.91 -7.16 -4.87
CA GLY A 17 -1.91 -5.69 -4.89
C GLY A 17 -3.24 -5.07 -4.48
N ILE A 18 -3.49 -3.85 -4.94
CA ILE A 18 -4.75 -3.15 -4.67
C ILE A 18 -5.98 -3.92 -5.18
N GLN A 19 -5.83 -4.77 -6.20
CA GLN A 19 -6.93 -5.56 -6.74
C GLN A 19 -7.41 -6.61 -5.74
N ALA A 20 -6.49 -7.35 -5.13
CA ALA A 20 -6.83 -8.32 -4.08
C ALA A 20 -7.39 -7.61 -2.83
N ASP A 21 -6.81 -6.47 -2.48
CA ASP A 21 -7.26 -5.66 -1.34
C ASP A 21 -8.70 -5.18 -1.54
N LEU A 22 -9.00 -4.53 -2.66
CA LEU A 22 -10.34 -4.00 -2.97
C LEU A 22 -11.39 -5.10 -3.07
N LYS A 23 -11.05 -6.25 -3.67
CA LYS A 23 -11.94 -7.43 -3.71
C LYS A 23 -12.25 -7.94 -2.30
N THR A 24 -11.24 -8.01 -1.43
CA THR A 24 -11.40 -8.46 -0.05
C THR A 24 -12.25 -7.48 0.74
N ILE A 25 -11.98 -6.18 0.64
CA ILE A 25 -12.74 -5.12 1.32
C ILE A 25 -14.23 -5.19 0.90
N ALA A 26 -14.50 -5.30 -0.40
CA ALA A 26 -15.86 -5.41 -0.92
C ALA A 26 -16.57 -6.70 -0.46
N ALA A 27 -15.86 -7.84 -0.47
CA ALA A 27 -16.41 -9.11 0.00
C ALA A 27 -16.77 -9.10 1.49
N LEU A 28 -16.09 -8.26 2.30
CA LEU A 28 -16.38 -8.04 3.71
C LEU A 28 -17.44 -6.94 3.96
N GLY A 29 -18.07 -6.39 2.91
CA GLY A 29 -19.14 -5.41 3.01
C GLY A 29 -18.68 -3.98 3.35
N ALA A 30 -17.39 -3.69 3.15
CA ALA A 30 -16.82 -2.35 3.33
C ALA A 30 -16.59 -1.66 1.97
N PHE A 31 -16.45 -0.33 2.00
CA PHE A 31 -16.13 0.47 0.83
C PHE A 31 -14.62 0.62 0.67
N GLY A 32 -14.09 0.11 -0.44
CA GLY A 32 -12.66 0.11 -0.74
C GLY A 32 -12.22 1.34 -1.54
N MET A 33 -11.11 1.94 -1.12
CA MET A 33 -10.41 3.03 -1.80
C MET A 33 -8.94 2.63 -1.98
N SER A 34 -8.24 3.28 -2.92
CA SER A 34 -6.84 2.95 -3.19
C SER A 34 -5.97 4.17 -3.44
N ALA A 35 -4.73 4.14 -2.95
CA ALA A 35 -3.62 4.98 -3.40
C ALA A 35 -2.51 4.08 -3.95
N ILE A 36 -2.15 4.28 -5.22
CA ILE A 36 -1.24 3.38 -5.93
C ILE A 36 0.21 3.81 -5.74
N THR A 37 1.06 2.89 -5.31
CA THR A 37 2.51 3.11 -5.12
C THR A 37 3.32 2.76 -6.37
N ALA A 38 2.87 1.77 -7.15
CA ALA A 38 3.49 1.38 -8.41
C ALA A 38 2.47 0.64 -9.29
N LEU A 39 2.68 0.68 -10.60
CA LEU A 39 2.03 -0.22 -11.55
C LEU A 39 2.99 -1.39 -11.84
N THR A 40 2.49 -2.61 -11.81
CA THR A 40 3.25 -3.78 -12.27
C THR A 40 2.64 -4.36 -13.53
N ALA A 41 3.49 -4.67 -14.51
CA ALA A 41 3.16 -5.61 -15.57
C ALA A 41 3.39 -7.01 -15.00
N GLN A 42 2.35 -7.57 -14.40
CA GLN A 42 2.38 -8.79 -13.60
C GLN A 42 1.31 -9.79 -14.04
N ASN A 43 1.70 -11.05 -14.06
CA ASN A 43 0.80 -12.18 -14.24
C ASN A 43 1.22 -13.37 -13.36
N THR A 44 0.52 -14.49 -13.51
CA THR A 44 0.76 -15.70 -12.74
C THR A 44 2.13 -16.34 -12.99
N MET A 45 2.85 -15.91 -14.03
CA MET A 45 4.20 -16.40 -14.35
C MET A 45 5.31 -15.46 -13.83
N GLY A 46 5.00 -14.22 -13.47
CA GLY A 46 6.03 -13.27 -13.06
C GLY A 46 5.66 -11.80 -13.21
N VAL A 47 6.64 -10.96 -12.86
CA VAL A 47 6.64 -9.51 -13.09
C VAL A 47 7.61 -9.19 -14.21
N THR A 48 7.13 -8.54 -15.28
CA THR A 48 7.94 -8.15 -16.45
C THR A 48 8.28 -6.66 -16.47
N GLY A 49 7.65 -5.86 -15.62
CA GLY A 49 7.93 -4.44 -15.51
C GLY A 49 7.29 -3.80 -14.27
N ILE A 50 7.94 -2.75 -13.76
CA ILE A 50 7.47 -1.97 -12.63
C ILE A 50 7.60 -0.49 -13.01
N SER A 51 6.51 0.26 -12.84
CA SER A 51 6.48 1.71 -12.97
C SER A 51 6.10 2.31 -11.62
N GLU A 52 7.10 2.82 -10.90
CA GLU A 52 6.91 3.48 -9.61
C GLU A 52 6.13 4.80 -9.79
N VAL A 53 5.18 5.06 -8.89
CA VAL A 53 4.47 6.35 -8.86
C VAL A 53 5.38 7.40 -8.23
N LYS A 54 5.33 8.63 -8.74
CA LYS A 54 6.12 9.73 -8.17
C LYS A 54 5.61 10.12 -6.77
N PRO A 55 6.50 10.44 -5.80
CA PRO A 55 6.11 10.80 -4.44
C PRO A 55 5.04 11.89 -4.34
N GLU A 56 5.15 12.95 -5.15
CA GLU A 56 4.18 14.04 -5.18
C GLU A 56 2.79 13.60 -5.64
N PHE A 57 2.72 12.60 -6.52
CA PHE A 57 1.44 12.07 -6.99
C PHE A 57 0.84 11.08 -5.99
N LEU A 58 1.66 10.28 -5.30
CA LEU A 58 1.18 9.45 -4.18
C LEU A 58 0.58 10.34 -3.07
N ARG A 59 1.26 11.44 -2.73
CA ARG A 59 0.73 12.40 -1.75
C ARG A 59 -0.65 12.93 -2.16
N LYS A 60 -0.79 13.36 -3.43
CA LYS A 60 -2.08 13.83 -3.97
C LYS A 60 -3.18 12.77 -3.91
N GLN A 61 -2.87 11.50 -4.21
CA GLN A 61 -3.84 10.40 -4.10
C GLN A 61 -4.32 10.24 -2.65
N ILE A 62 -3.40 10.22 -1.69
CA ILE A 62 -3.74 10.07 -0.26
C ILE A 62 -4.56 11.27 0.21
N SER A 63 -4.12 12.51 -0.07
CA SER A 63 -4.85 13.72 0.32
C SER A 63 -6.27 13.75 -0.28
N ALA A 64 -6.43 13.39 -1.55
CA ALA A 64 -7.73 13.36 -2.21
C ALA A 64 -8.73 12.41 -1.54
N VAL A 65 -8.26 11.25 -1.07
CA VAL A 65 -9.11 10.30 -0.33
C VAL A 65 -9.44 10.84 1.06
N PHE A 66 -8.44 11.26 1.83
CA PHE A 66 -8.64 11.71 3.21
C PHE A 66 -9.47 12.99 3.34
N GLU A 67 -9.48 13.84 2.32
CA GLU A 67 -10.24 15.10 2.31
C GLU A 67 -11.71 14.93 1.87
N ASP A 68 -12.06 13.81 1.23
CA ASP A 68 -13.42 13.53 0.76
C ASP A 68 -14.07 12.38 1.54
N ILE A 69 -13.56 11.15 1.36
CA ILE A 69 -14.08 9.94 2.01
C ILE A 69 -13.02 9.44 2.98
N ARG A 70 -13.02 10.03 4.18
CA ARG A 70 -12.04 9.71 5.22
C ARG A 70 -12.09 8.22 5.58
N PRO A 71 -10.97 7.47 5.44
CA PRO A 71 -10.94 6.04 5.76
C PRO A 71 -11.07 5.77 7.26
N ASP A 72 -11.83 4.74 7.61
CA ASP A 72 -11.89 4.18 8.97
C ASP A 72 -10.66 3.32 9.27
N ALA A 73 -10.10 2.65 8.25
CA ALA A 73 -8.89 1.83 8.34
C ALA A 73 -7.98 2.01 7.12
N VAL A 74 -6.68 1.73 7.31
CA VAL A 74 -5.69 1.79 6.24
C VAL A 74 -4.89 0.49 6.20
N LYS A 75 -4.80 -0.14 5.03
CA LYS A 75 -3.87 -1.24 4.78
C LYS A 75 -2.75 -0.76 3.87
N ILE A 76 -1.52 -1.04 4.26
CA ILE A 76 -0.32 -0.73 3.45
C ILE A 76 0.24 -2.06 2.97
N GLY A 77 0.44 -2.19 1.66
CA GLY A 77 1.06 -3.35 1.04
C GLY A 77 2.46 -3.02 0.49
N MET A 78 2.74 -3.48 -0.72
CA MET A 78 4.02 -3.25 -1.40
C MET A 78 4.32 -1.74 -1.58
N VAL A 79 5.44 -1.27 -1.04
CA VAL A 79 5.99 0.08 -1.25
C VAL A 79 7.44 -0.03 -1.77
N PRO A 80 7.74 0.45 -2.99
CA PRO A 80 8.97 0.07 -3.70
C PRO A 80 10.26 0.72 -3.18
N ASN A 81 10.17 1.91 -2.57
CA ASN A 81 11.33 2.72 -2.19
C ASN A 81 11.06 3.53 -0.90
N ALA A 82 12.12 4.08 -0.30
CA ALA A 82 12.04 4.85 0.93
C ALA A 82 11.26 6.18 0.78
N GLU A 83 11.35 6.87 -0.36
CA GLU A 83 10.65 8.15 -0.56
C GLU A 83 9.13 7.99 -0.47
N LEU A 84 8.59 6.92 -1.04
CA LEU A 84 7.16 6.61 -0.95
C LEU A 84 6.76 6.18 0.46
N VAL A 85 7.64 5.49 1.20
CA VAL A 85 7.40 5.16 2.61
C VAL A 85 7.26 6.44 3.45
N THR A 86 8.17 7.39 3.29
CA THR A 86 8.12 8.68 3.99
C THR A 86 6.84 9.46 3.64
N VAL A 87 6.44 9.51 2.36
CA VAL A 87 5.16 10.15 1.96
C VAL A 87 3.97 9.53 2.67
N ILE A 88 3.91 8.19 2.74
CA ILE A 88 2.82 7.48 3.42
C ILE A 88 2.84 7.83 4.91
N ALA A 89 3.99 7.73 5.57
CA ALA A 89 4.12 8.02 6.99
C ALA A 89 3.70 9.45 7.34
N ASP A 90 4.15 10.43 6.54
CA ASP A 90 3.80 11.84 6.69
C ASP A 90 2.30 12.08 6.59
N GLU A 91 1.65 11.58 5.53
CA GLU A 91 0.23 11.83 5.32
C GLU A 91 -0.63 11.10 6.37
N LEU A 92 -0.25 9.89 6.79
CA LEU A 92 -0.95 9.18 7.86
C LEU A 92 -0.86 9.92 9.20
N LYS A 93 0.32 10.46 9.54
CA LYS A 93 0.50 11.33 10.73
C LYS A 93 -0.32 12.62 10.60
N LYS A 94 -0.23 13.30 9.46
CA LYS A 94 -0.94 14.56 9.16
C LYS A 94 -2.45 14.41 9.35
N TYR A 95 -3.05 13.36 8.80
CA TYR A 95 -4.49 13.14 8.91
C TYR A 95 -4.89 12.39 10.18
N GLY A 96 -3.94 11.87 10.97
CA GLY A 96 -4.24 11.09 12.18
C GLY A 96 -5.00 9.81 11.86
N ALA A 97 -4.53 9.05 10.86
CA ALA A 97 -5.12 7.81 10.41
C ALA A 97 -5.26 6.78 11.55
N LYS A 98 -6.28 5.91 11.44
CA LYS A 98 -6.64 4.89 12.43
C LYS A 98 -6.59 3.51 11.81
N HIS A 99 -6.47 2.48 12.66
CA HIS A 99 -6.49 1.07 12.26
C HIS A 99 -5.56 0.77 11.08
N ILE A 100 -4.28 1.05 11.30
CA ILE A 100 -3.24 0.91 10.27
C ILE A 100 -2.69 -0.52 10.32
N VAL A 101 -2.83 -1.25 9.21
CA VAL A 101 -2.24 -2.56 9.00
C VAL A 101 -1.08 -2.44 8.02
N VAL A 102 0.10 -2.92 8.39
CA VAL A 102 1.28 -2.93 7.52
C VAL A 102 1.62 -4.36 7.13
N ASP A 103 1.51 -4.65 5.84
CA ASP A 103 1.96 -5.89 5.23
C ASP A 103 3.31 -5.63 4.52
N PRO A 104 4.46 -5.97 5.14
CA PRO A 104 5.79 -5.62 4.64
C PRO A 104 6.21 -6.53 3.46
N VAL A 105 5.48 -6.42 2.35
CA VAL A 105 5.71 -7.20 1.13
C VAL A 105 7.05 -6.83 0.50
N MET A 106 8.01 -7.73 0.55
CA MET A 106 9.35 -7.53 -0.06
C MET A 106 9.53 -8.23 -1.41
N VAL A 107 8.78 -9.32 -1.63
CA VAL A 107 8.93 -10.22 -2.77
C VAL A 107 7.55 -10.52 -3.34
N ALA A 108 7.42 -10.51 -4.66
CA ALA A 108 6.21 -10.91 -5.35
C ALA A 108 5.89 -12.38 -5.09
N THR A 109 4.63 -12.79 -5.21
CA THR A 109 4.24 -14.20 -5.15
C THR A 109 5.00 -15.07 -6.18
N SER A 110 5.44 -14.47 -7.29
CA SER A 110 6.27 -15.09 -8.32
C SER A 110 7.78 -15.14 -8.02
N GLY A 111 8.22 -14.64 -6.85
CA GLY A 111 9.62 -14.62 -6.42
C GLY A 111 10.44 -13.39 -6.85
N SER A 112 9.86 -12.45 -7.58
CA SER A 112 10.53 -11.22 -8.02
C SER A 112 10.70 -10.23 -6.85
N ARG A 113 11.89 -9.65 -6.65
CA ARG A 113 12.08 -8.58 -5.64
C ARG A 113 11.28 -7.35 -6.03
N LEU A 114 10.46 -6.85 -5.10
CA LEU A 114 9.58 -5.69 -5.31
C LEU A 114 10.01 -4.44 -4.54
N THR A 115 10.76 -4.62 -3.45
CA THR A 115 11.20 -3.50 -2.60
C THR A 115 12.71 -3.46 -2.49
N LYS A 116 13.26 -2.25 -2.48
CA LYS A 116 14.67 -2.00 -2.24
C LYS A 116 14.98 -2.06 -0.73
N THR A 117 16.24 -2.30 -0.38
CA THR A 117 16.67 -2.48 1.03
C THR A 117 16.47 -1.23 1.89
N ASP A 118 16.59 -0.05 1.28
CA ASP A 118 16.31 1.25 1.91
C ASP A 118 14.84 1.42 2.30
N ALA A 119 13.90 0.87 1.52
CA ALA A 119 12.48 0.88 1.84
C ALA A 119 12.17 0.13 3.14
N VAL A 120 12.83 -1.00 3.38
CA VAL A 120 12.64 -1.81 4.61
C VAL A 120 13.06 -1.03 5.85
N ARG A 121 14.20 -0.33 5.78
CA ARG A 121 14.66 0.52 6.88
C ARG A 121 13.67 1.65 7.14
N ALA A 122 13.25 2.36 6.09
CA ALA A 122 12.26 3.43 6.20
C ALA A 122 10.93 2.91 6.79
N MET A 123 10.45 1.72 6.38
CA MET A 123 9.23 1.13 6.95
C MET A 123 9.36 0.90 8.45
N THR A 124 10.51 0.37 8.87
CA THR A 124 10.79 0.07 10.29
C THR A 124 10.85 1.35 11.14
N GLU A 125 11.46 2.40 10.62
CA GLU A 125 11.66 3.66 11.33
C GLU A 125 10.39 4.54 11.31
N GLU A 126 9.59 4.49 10.24
CA GLU A 126 8.54 5.48 10.00
C GLU A 126 7.11 4.92 9.99
N LEU A 127 6.88 3.71 9.48
CA LEU A 127 5.54 3.12 9.36
C LEU A 127 5.21 2.14 10.47
N PHE A 128 6.15 1.28 10.88
CA PHE A 128 5.92 0.31 11.95
C PHE A 128 5.49 0.98 13.27
N PRO A 129 6.03 2.14 13.68
CA PRO A 129 5.55 2.83 14.87
C PRO A 129 4.10 3.36 14.76
N LEU A 130 3.55 3.46 13.54
CA LEU A 130 2.17 3.87 13.30
C LEU A 130 1.21 2.67 13.21
N ALA A 131 1.74 1.46 12.99
CA ALA A 131 0.96 0.28 12.73
C ALA A 131 0.26 -0.22 14.00
N GLU A 132 -1.01 -0.57 13.88
CA GLU A 132 -1.72 -1.35 14.89
C GLU A 132 -1.37 -2.83 14.75
N ILE A 133 -1.21 -3.31 13.51
CA ILE A 133 -0.85 -4.70 13.19
C ILE A 133 0.20 -4.69 12.07
N ILE A 134 1.21 -5.55 12.20
CA ILE A 134 2.20 -5.83 11.15
C ILE A 134 2.10 -7.32 10.79
N THR A 135 2.05 -7.65 9.50
CA THR A 135 1.81 -9.02 9.00
C THR A 135 2.96 -9.58 8.15
N PRO A 136 4.18 -9.75 8.70
CA PRO A 136 5.31 -10.28 7.94
C PRO A 136 5.14 -11.78 7.64
N ASN A 137 5.81 -12.26 6.58
CA ASN A 137 6.05 -13.68 6.34
C ASN A 137 7.31 -14.18 7.09
N LEU A 138 7.46 -15.51 7.20
CA LEU A 138 8.60 -16.19 7.85
C LEU A 138 9.87 -16.21 6.98
#